data_AF-A0A7X9R7U3-F1
#
_entry.id   AF-A0A7X9R7U3-F1
#
_cell.length_a   1.000
_cell.length_b   1.000
_cell.length_c   1.000
_cell.angle_alpha   90.00
_cell.angle_beta   90.00
_cell.angle_gamma   90.00
#
_symmetry.space_group_name_H-M   'P 1'
#
loop_
_entity.id
_entity.type
_entity.pdbx_description
1 polymer ?
#
loop_
_entity_poly.entity_id
_entity_poly.type
_entity_poly.pdbx_seq_one_letter_code
_entity_poly.pdbx_strand_id
1 'polypeptide(L)'
;MQTIKKYFGEFNMTWPKVIILAVITALYTALINQVSFLQDTSFQDIAVYPDWWFLFAIFIIVNCKKWWEASLKCFVFFLVSQPLIYLIEVPFYAYGWDIFRYYDYWFKITVLTLPGAAIAFQLKKKNWISVLVLSVATGYLSWASVHYFRAAQANFPNHLLSAVFCLALAVFFVFILLDKKKHCITALAIIAAVFIAVFAFTKIDDTMEMYLDEGKWTFSAEDKSVVTVEIVEGNHVTMSAIHDGTTFIRFENTAGVERNYLVTVSGVSIWIDAIDED
;
A
#
# COMPACT_ATOMS: atom_id res chain seq x y z
N MET A 1 0.74 26.74 -9.18
CA MET A 1 1.79 25.76 -9.59
C MET A 1 3.22 26.30 -9.50
N GLN A 2 3.50 27.54 -9.94
CA GLN A 2 4.86 28.13 -9.86
C GLN A 2 5.43 28.18 -8.42
N THR A 3 4.62 28.57 -7.43
CA THR A 3 5.04 28.60 -6.02
C THR A 3 5.39 27.22 -5.47
N ILE A 4 4.62 26.18 -5.84
CA ILE A 4 4.88 24.80 -5.41
C ILE A 4 6.16 24.26 -6.08
N LYS A 5 6.38 24.55 -7.38
CA LYS A 5 7.64 24.22 -8.07
C LYS A 5 8.85 24.92 -7.43
N LYS A 6 8.66 26.11 -6.84
CA LYS A 6 9.70 26.81 -6.08
C LYS A 6 10.09 26.02 -4.82
N TYR A 7 9.11 25.54 -4.07
CA TYR A 7 9.35 24.70 -2.89
C TYR A 7 9.89 23.29 -3.25
N PHE A 8 9.50 22.76 -4.41
CA PHE A 8 9.97 21.49 -5.00
C PHE A 8 11.12 21.73 -5.99
N GLY A 9 12.28 22.17 -5.51
CA GLY A 9 13.49 22.29 -6.34
C GLY A 9 14.47 23.41 -5.98
N GLU A 10 14.02 24.39 -5.19
CA GLU A 10 14.88 25.49 -4.70
C GLU A 10 15.14 25.43 -3.20
N PHE A 11 14.69 24.38 -2.51
CA PHE A 11 14.99 24.18 -1.11
C PHE A 11 16.42 23.65 -0.97
N ASN A 12 17.31 24.40 -0.30
CA ASN A 12 18.67 23.93 -0.07
C ASN A 12 18.65 22.75 0.93
N MET A 13 18.78 21.53 0.40
CA MET A 13 18.74 20.29 1.17
C MET A 13 20.09 20.03 1.85
N THR A 14 20.34 20.59 3.03
CA THR A 14 21.59 20.36 3.78
C THR A 14 21.52 19.06 4.60
N TRP A 15 22.68 18.53 5.02
CA TRP A 15 22.73 17.33 5.87
C TRP A 15 21.86 17.40 7.13
N PRO A 16 21.90 18.48 7.94
CA PRO A 16 21.02 18.59 9.10
C PRO A 16 19.54 18.48 8.75
N LYS A 17 19.11 19.06 7.62
CA LYS A 17 17.72 18.99 7.18
C LYS A 17 17.30 17.58 6.79
N VAL A 18 18.19 16.81 6.17
CA VAL A 18 17.93 15.40 5.84
C VAL A 18 17.75 14.57 7.11
N ILE A 19 18.60 14.77 8.12
CA ILE A 19 18.48 14.08 9.41
C ILE A 19 17.20 14.48 10.13
N ILE A 20 16.88 15.78 10.19
CA ILE A 20 15.62 16.26 10.79
C ILE A 20 14.42 15.65 10.09
N LEU A 21 14.40 15.64 8.75
CA LEU A 21 13.33 15.02 7.98
C LEU A 21 13.20 13.54 8.32
N ALA A 22 14.31 12.79 8.35
CA ALA A 22 14.33 11.37 8.69
C ALA A 22 13.77 11.08 10.09
N VAL A 23 14.15 11.88 11.08
CA VAL A 23 13.67 11.74 12.46
C VAL A 23 12.18 12.06 12.56
N ILE A 24 11.71 13.15 11.93
CA ILE A 24 10.28 13.51 11.94
C ILE A 24 9.45 12.41 11.26
N THR A 25 9.87 11.92 10.09
CA THR A 25 9.15 10.85 9.40
C THR A 25 9.14 9.56 10.21
N ALA A 26 10.25 9.20 10.84
CA ALA A 26 10.32 8.00 11.67
C ALA A 26 9.41 8.09 12.90
N LEU A 27 9.44 9.22 13.61
CA LEU A 27 8.56 9.48 14.75
C LEU A 27 7.09 9.41 14.34
N TYR A 28 6.72 10.08 13.25
CA TYR A 28 5.34 10.07 12.76
C TYR A 28 4.88 8.66 12.41
N THR A 29 5.67 7.92 11.62
CA THR A 29 5.34 6.55 11.19
C THR A 29 5.21 5.63 12.38
N ALA A 30 6.19 5.63 13.30
CA ALA A 30 6.15 4.77 14.48
C ALA A 30 4.97 5.10 15.40
N LEU A 31 4.71 6.38 15.65
CA LEU A 31 3.61 6.78 16.54
C LEU A 31 2.24 6.37 15.98
N ILE A 32 2.01 6.57 14.68
CA ILE A 32 0.74 6.17 14.04
C ILE A 32 0.57 4.64 14.02
N ASN A 33 1.66 3.90 13.80
CA ASN A 33 1.60 2.45 13.77
C ASN A 33 1.21 1.83 15.13
N GLN A 34 1.41 2.56 16.23
CA GLN A 34 1.00 2.13 17.58
C GLN A 34 -0.47 2.44 17.93
N VAL A 35 -1.19 3.20 17.09
CA VAL A 35 -2.57 3.58 17.38
C VAL A 35 -3.52 2.47 16.94
N SER A 36 -4.09 1.75 17.89
CA SER A 36 -4.95 0.58 17.65
C SER A 36 -6.20 0.89 16.79
N PHE A 37 -6.87 2.02 17.01
CA PHE A 37 -8.05 2.37 16.21
C PHE A 37 -7.72 2.77 14.76
N LEU A 38 -6.43 2.97 14.43
CA LEU A 38 -5.94 3.23 13.09
C LEU A 38 -5.41 1.97 12.40
N GLN A 39 -5.54 0.80 13.05
CA GLN A 39 -5.12 -0.47 12.47
C GLN A 39 -5.86 -0.76 11.17
N ASP A 40 -5.10 -1.26 10.18
CA ASP A 40 -5.61 -1.59 8.85
C ASP A 40 -6.31 -0.41 8.16
N THR A 41 -5.85 0.81 8.42
CA THR A 41 -6.35 2.02 7.75
C THR A 41 -5.27 2.69 6.92
N SER A 42 -5.68 3.67 6.11
CA SER A 42 -4.76 4.49 5.31
C SER A 42 -3.65 5.19 6.10
N PHE A 43 -3.85 5.38 7.40
CA PHE A 43 -2.84 6.02 8.25
C PHE A 43 -1.65 5.12 8.52
N GLN A 44 -1.84 3.79 8.56
CA GLN A 44 -0.76 2.83 8.81
C GLN A 44 -0.04 2.36 7.54
N ASP A 45 -0.60 2.60 6.36
CA ASP A 45 0.00 2.20 5.08
C ASP A 45 1.43 2.74 4.87
N ILE A 46 1.77 3.89 5.46
CA ILE A 46 3.13 4.46 5.45
C ILE A 46 4.18 3.58 6.14
N ALA A 47 3.78 2.75 7.10
CA ALA A 47 4.67 1.82 7.81
C ALA A 47 4.91 0.53 7.02
N VAL A 48 3.98 0.17 6.13
CA VAL A 48 3.97 -1.11 5.42
C VAL A 48 4.53 -0.97 4.00
N TYR A 49 4.16 0.10 3.29
CA TYR A 49 4.41 0.24 1.86
C TYR A 49 5.29 1.45 1.50
N PRO A 50 6.04 1.41 0.38
CA PRO A 50 6.97 2.47 0.00
C PRO A 50 6.33 3.71 -0.62
N ASP A 51 5.00 3.79 -0.75
CA ASP A 51 4.30 4.81 -1.56
C ASP A 51 4.58 6.24 -1.08
N TRP A 52 4.47 6.45 0.23
CA TRP A 52 4.79 7.71 0.89
C TRP A 52 6.29 8.04 0.81
N TRP A 53 7.12 7.00 0.83
CA TRP A 53 8.56 7.13 0.79
C TRP A 53 9.07 7.63 -0.57
N PHE A 54 8.32 7.40 -1.66
CA PHE A 54 8.60 8.02 -2.96
C PHE A 54 8.52 9.54 -2.91
N LEU A 55 7.56 10.11 -2.17
CA LEU A 55 7.44 11.57 -1.99
C LEU A 55 8.70 12.14 -1.34
N PHE A 56 9.16 11.54 -0.25
CA PHE A 56 10.37 11.99 0.45
C PHE A 56 11.63 11.81 -0.41
N ALA A 57 11.78 10.66 -1.06
CA ALA A 57 12.91 10.40 -1.95
C ALA A 57 13.00 11.43 -3.08
N ILE A 58 11.90 11.65 -3.82
CA ILE A 58 11.85 12.61 -4.91
C ILE A 58 12.08 14.03 -4.40
N PHE A 59 11.48 14.40 -3.27
CA PHE A 59 11.69 15.71 -2.64
C PHE A 59 13.17 15.96 -2.31
N ILE A 60 13.89 14.98 -1.75
CA ILE A 60 15.33 15.10 -1.49
C ILE A 60 16.10 15.27 -2.82
N ILE A 61 15.82 14.42 -3.80
CA ILE A 61 16.56 14.36 -5.07
C ILE A 61 16.46 15.68 -5.85
N VAL A 62 15.25 16.22 -6.01
CA VAL A 62 15.04 17.44 -6.80
C VAL A 62 15.72 18.66 -6.19
N ASN A 63 15.93 18.65 -4.88
CA ASN A 63 16.56 19.71 -4.10
C ASN A 63 18.08 19.56 -3.94
N CYS A 64 18.68 18.50 -4.48
CA CYS A 64 20.13 18.31 -4.50
C CYS A 64 20.78 18.86 -5.78
N LYS A 65 22.04 19.30 -5.71
CA LYS A 65 22.75 19.88 -6.88
C LYS A 65 23.45 18.82 -7.73
N LYS A 66 23.93 17.75 -7.09
CA LYS A 66 24.69 16.67 -7.75
C LYS A 66 24.00 15.32 -7.56
N TRP A 67 24.17 14.42 -8.52
CA TRP A 67 23.55 13.10 -8.48
C TRP A 67 24.04 12.25 -7.29
N TRP A 68 25.35 12.27 -7.01
CA TRP A 68 25.92 11.50 -5.88
C TRP A 68 25.46 12.04 -4.53
N GLU A 69 25.26 13.35 -4.44
CA GLU A 69 24.76 14.02 -3.24
C GLU A 69 23.29 13.65 -3.00
N ALA A 70 22.48 13.60 -4.06
CA ALA A 70 21.11 13.10 -4.00
C ALA A 70 21.07 11.64 -3.54
N SER A 71 21.93 10.78 -4.11
CA SER A 71 22.04 9.37 -3.72
C SER A 71 22.43 9.18 -2.27
N LEU A 72 23.48 9.85 -1.80
CA LEU A 72 23.93 9.73 -0.41
C LEU A 72 22.89 10.26 0.57
N LYS A 73 22.21 11.37 0.26
CA LYS A 73 21.19 11.94 1.15
C LYS A 73 19.92 11.10 1.18
N CYS A 74 19.50 10.54 0.04
CA CYS A 74 18.38 9.61 0.01
C CYS A 74 18.73 8.35 0.83
N PHE A 75 19.92 7.79 0.60
CA PHE A 75 20.41 6.65 1.38
C PHE A 75 20.45 6.92 2.88
N VAL A 76 21.04 8.03 3.31
CA VAL A 76 21.11 8.39 4.73
C VAL A 76 19.73 8.67 5.32
N PHE A 77 18.81 9.26 4.55
CA PHE A 77 17.43 9.46 4.99
C PHE A 77 16.76 8.12 5.35
N PHE A 78 16.85 7.11 4.48
CA PHE A 78 16.30 5.77 4.76
C PHE A 78 17.10 5.04 5.86
N LEU A 79 18.43 5.13 5.82
CA LEU A 79 19.30 4.49 6.81
C LEU A 79 19.03 4.99 8.24
N VAL A 80 18.62 6.25 8.41
CA VAL A 80 18.26 6.81 9.71
C VAL A 80 16.80 6.52 10.03
N SER A 81 15.87 6.80 9.11
CA SER A 81 14.44 6.70 9.39
C SER A 81 13.99 5.27 9.66
N GLN A 82 14.42 4.30 8.85
CA GLN A 82 13.91 2.93 8.92
C GLN A 82 14.27 2.23 10.25
N PRO A 83 15.55 2.17 10.69
CA PRO A 83 15.87 1.60 12.01
C PRO A 83 15.22 2.36 13.16
N LEU A 84 15.11 3.68 13.05
CA LEU A 84 14.54 4.50 14.11
C LEU A 84 13.07 4.19 14.33
N ILE A 85 12.29 3.91 13.27
CA ILE A 85 10.90 3.43 13.39
C ILE A 85 10.87 2.18 14.27
N TYR A 86 11.62 1.15 13.90
CA TYR A 86 11.66 -0.11 14.64
C TYR A 86 12.10 0.09 16.10
N LEU A 87 13.14 0.91 16.35
CA LEU A 87 13.60 1.21 17.72
C LEU A 87 12.53 1.87 18.59
N ILE A 88 11.72 2.77 18.02
CA ILE A 88 10.61 3.41 18.74
C ILE A 88 9.49 2.40 19.04
N GLU A 89 9.27 1.45 18.13
CA GLU A 89 8.20 0.45 18.24
C GLU A 89 8.54 -0.72 19.19
N VAL A 90 9.83 -1.06 19.38
CA VAL A 90 10.27 -2.16 20.28
C VAL A 90 9.56 -2.17 21.64
N PRO A 91 9.49 -1.07 22.43
CA PRO A 91 8.87 -1.09 23.75
C PRO A 91 7.35 -1.30 23.73
N PHE A 92 6.70 -1.13 22.58
CA PHE A 92 5.25 -1.25 22.42
C PHE A 92 4.83 -2.49 21.63
N TYR A 93 5.78 -3.17 20.99
CA TYR A 93 5.52 -4.40 20.26
C TYR A 93 5.44 -5.60 21.21
N ALA A 94 4.41 -6.43 21.06
CA ALA A 94 4.16 -7.58 21.94
C ALA A 94 5.33 -8.59 22.00
N TYR A 95 6.12 -8.68 20.92
CA TYR A 95 7.28 -9.56 20.82
C TYR A 95 8.62 -8.80 20.92
N GLY A 96 8.59 -7.53 21.35
CA GLY A 96 9.78 -6.70 21.58
C GLY A 96 10.70 -6.59 20.36
N TRP A 97 11.94 -7.07 20.50
CA TRP A 97 12.97 -6.98 19.46
C TRP A 97 12.68 -7.78 18.20
N ASP A 98 11.76 -8.75 18.25
CA ASP A 98 11.40 -9.57 17.08
C ASP A 98 10.83 -8.74 15.93
N ILE A 99 10.38 -7.50 16.18
CA ILE A 99 9.95 -6.57 15.14
C ILE A 99 11.03 -6.29 14.09
N PHE A 100 12.31 -6.39 14.45
CA PHE A 100 13.43 -6.19 13.53
C PHE A 100 13.52 -7.26 12.43
N ARG A 101 12.80 -8.37 12.54
CA ARG A 101 12.71 -9.34 11.43
C ARG A 101 12.16 -8.73 10.15
N TYR A 102 11.31 -7.71 10.27
CA TYR A 102 10.73 -6.99 9.13
C TYR A 102 11.68 -5.93 8.54
N TYR A 103 12.76 -5.59 9.25
CA TYR A 103 13.73 -4.60 8.79
C TYR A 103 14.53 -5.07 7.56
N ASP A 104 14.68 -6.39 7.33
CA ASP A 104 15.41 -6.91 6.16
C ASP A 104 14.86 -6.38 4.83
N TYR A 105 13.53 -6.31 4.70
CA TYR A 105 12.87 -5.72 3.54
C TYR A 105 13.25 -4.24 3.34
N TRP A 106 13.16 -3.44 4.40
CA TRP A 106 13.49 -2.02 4.35
C TRP A 106 14.97 -1.73 4.19
N PHE A 107 15.84 -2.61 4.70
CA PHE A 107 17.28 -2.51 4.49
C PHE A 107 17.62 -2.69 3.00
N LYS A 108 17.00 -3.65 2.31
CA LYS A 108 17.16 -3.81 0.86
C LYS A 108 16.72 -2.57 0.10
N ILE A 109 15.57 -1.98 0.45
CA ILE A 109 15.10 -0.71 -0.13
C ILE A 109 16.11 0.40 0.14
N THR A 110 16.60 0.52 1.37
CA THR A 110 17.59 1.52 1.79
C THR A 110 18.83 1.43 0.89
N VAL A 111 19.39 0.24 0.68
CA VAL A 111 20.54 0.05 -0.21
C VAL A 111 20.21 0.41 -1.66
N LEU A 112 19.04 0.01 -2.16
CA LEU A 112 18.58 0.32 -3.51
C LEU A 112 18.34 1.81 -3.77
N THR A 113 18.19 2.62 -2.72
CA THR A 113 18.08 4.08 -2.88
C THR A 113 19.36 4.72 -3.43
N LEU A 114 20.54 4.12 -3.25
CA LEU A 114 21.80 4.63 -3.81
C LEU A 114 21.75 4.70 -5.36
N PRO A 115 21.58 3.58 -6.08
CA PRO A 115 21.41 3.60 -7.52
C PRO A 115 20.07 4.23 -7.93
N GLY A 116 18.99 3.99 -7.18
CA GLY A 116 17.66 4.52 -7.48
C GLY A 116 17.63 6.04 -7.53
N ALA A 117 18.24 6.72 -6.56
CA ALA A 117 18.32 8.18 -6.53
C ALA A 117 19.24 8.74 -7.62
N ALA A 118 20.29 8.03 -8.02
CA ALA A 118 21.15 8.44 -9.14
C ALA A 118 20.38 8.42 -10.47
N ILE A 119 19.56 7.39 -10.68
CA ILE A 119 18.66 7.27 -11.84
C ILE A 119 17.56 8.34 -11.76
N ALA A 120 16.92 8.50 -10.61
CA ALA A 120 15.89 9.51 -10.39
C ALA A 120 16.43 10.96 -10.51
N PHE A 121 17.73 11.19 -10.36
CA PHE A 121 18.34 12.50 -10.63
C PHE A 121 18.16 12.95 -12.09
N GLN A 122 17.92 12.03 -13.03
CA GLN A 122 17.59 12.36 -14.42
C GLN A 122 16.28 13.16 -14.54
N LEU A 123 15.41 13.15 -13.53
CA LEU A 123 14.19 13.97 -13.47
C LEU A 123 14.49 15.47 -13.60
N LYS A 124 15.67 15.92 -13.14
CA LYS A 124 16.09 17.32 -13.25
C LYS A 124 16.40 17.77 -14.68
N LYS A 125 16.65 16.84 -15.62
CA LYS A 125 16.96 17.15 -17.03
C LYS A 125 15.74 17.57 -17.84
N LYS A 126 14.53 17.25 -17.36
CA LYS A 126 13.24 17.58 -17.98
C LYS A 126 13.13 17.19 -19.48
N ASN A 127 13.79 16.10 -19.85
CA ASN A 127 13.81 15.55 -21.21
C ASN A 127 13.04 14.21 -21.25
N TRP A 128 13.13 13.48 -22.37
CA TRP A 128 12.47 12.17 -22.52
C TRP A 128 12.96 11.12 -21.51
N ILE A 129 14.20 11.21 -21.04
CA ILE A 129 14.71 10.33 -19.98
C ILE A 129 13.98 10.61 -18.66
N SER A 130 13.69 11.88 -18.38
CA SER A 130 12.87 12.26 -17.22
C SER A 130 11.46 11.68 -17.30
N VAL A 131 10.87 11.61 -18.50
CA VAL A 131 9.57 10.93 -18.70
C VAL A 131 9.69 9.45 -18.38
N LEU A 132 10.67 8.75 -18.95
CA LEU A 132 10.88 7.32 -18.73
C LEU A 132 11.07 6.98 -17.24
N VAL A 133 11.96 7.71 -16.57
CA VAL A 133 12.24 7.50 -15.14
C VAL A 133 11.02 7.81 -14.29
N LEU A 134 10.28 8.87 -14.63
CA LEU A 134 9.06 9.22 -13.93
C LEU A 134 7.97 8.16 -14.10
N SER A 135 7.84 7.61 -15.31
CA SER A 135 6.85 6.59 -15.65
C SER A 135 6.97 5.33 -14.80
N VAL A 136 8.19 4.95 -14.39
CA VAL A 136 8.38 3.83 -13.47
C VAL A 136 7.75 4.13 -12.10
N ALA A 137 8.06 5.29 -11.52
CA ALA A 137 7.52 5.70 -10.22
C ALA A 137 6.00 5.92 -10.27
N THR A 138 5.50 6.62 -11.29
CA THR A 138 4.06 6.88 -11.43
C THR A 138 3.28 5.64 -11.82
N GLY A 139 3.88 4.70 -12.57
CA GLY A 139 3.30 3.40 -12.89
C GLY A 139 3.10 2.57 -11.63
N TYR A 140 4.14 2.48 -10.78
CA TYR A 140 4.03 1.83 -9.47
C TYR A 140 2.94 2.49 -8.59
N LEU A 141 2.91 3.82 -8.48
CA LEU A 141 1.86 4.51 -7.72
C LEU A 141 0.45 4.30 -8.29
N SER A 142 0.32 4.14 -9.61
CA SER A 142 -0.96 3.81 -10.24
C SER A 142 -1.40 2.39 -9.89
N TRP A 143 -0.47 1.44 -9.88
CA TRP A 143 -0.73 0.07 -9.42
C TRP A 143 -1.11 0.05 -7.93
N ALA A 144 -0.36 0.73 -7.07
CA ALA A 144 -0.64 0.83 -5.64
C ALA A 144 -2.02 1.46 -5.39
N SER A 145 -2.38 2.49 -6.17
CA SER A 145 -3.71 3.09 -6.11
C SER A 145 -4.82 2.09 -6.38
N VAL A 146 -4.68 1.24 -7.41
CA VAL A 146 -5.67 0.19 -7.71
C VAL A 146 -5.69 -0.88 -6.61
N HIS A 147 -4.52 -1.26 -6.08
CA HIS A 147 -4.43 -2.21 -4.98
C HIS A 147 -5.17 -1.71 -3.73
N TYR A 148 -4.90 -0.50 -3.28
CA TYR A 148 -5.62 0.10 -2.15
C TYR A 148 -7.09 0.34 -2.44
N PHE A 149 -7.46 0.69 -3.68
CA PHE A 149 -8.87 0.86 -4.03
C PHE A 149 -9.64 -0.44 -3.88
N ARG A 150 -9.01 -1.57 -4.23
CA ARG A 150 -9.60 -2.89 -4.02
C ARG A 150 -9.66 -3.28 -2.55
N ALA A 151 -8.60 -3.01 -1.79
CA ALA A 151 -8.65 -3.17 -0.34
C ALA A 151 -9.77 -2.31 0.29
N ALA A 152 -10.04 -1.13 -0.27
CA ALA A 152 -11.14 -0.26 0.17
C ALA A 152 -12.52 -0.76 -0.24
N GLN A 153 -12.67 -1.41 -1.39
CA GLN A 153 -13.89 -2.18 -1.72
C GLN A 153 -14.04 -3.39 -0.79
N ALA A 154 -12.90 -3.97 -0.42
CA ALA A 154 -12.63 -4.98 0.58
C ALA A 154 -13.13 -4.69 1.99
N ASN A 155 -12.95 -3.45 2.44
CA ASN A 155 -13.07 -2.97 3.83
C ASN A 155 -13.40 -1.47 3.86
N PHE A 156 -14.52 -1.03 3.26
CA PHE A 156 -14.82 0.41 3.15
C PHE A 156 -15.00 1.07 4.53
N PRO A 157 -14.36 2.22 4.84
CA PRO A 157 -13.57 3.11 3.97
C PRO A 157 -12.04 2.94 4.09
N ASN A 158 -11.55 1.85 4.69
CA ASN A 158 -10.12 1.61 4.88
C ASN A 158 -9.35 1.67 3.55
N HIS A 159 -8.11 2.10 3.60
CA HIS A 159 -7.22 2.27 2.42
C HIS A 159 -7.70 3.23 1.32
N LEU A 160 -8.94 3.74 1.34
CA LEU A 160 -9.47 4.64 0.31
C LEU A 160 -8.62 5.91 0.19
N LEU A 161 -8.21 6.48 1.33
CA LEU A 161 -7.37 7.67 1.34
C LEU A 161 -5.99 7.38 0.72
N SER A 162 -5.43 6.20 0.95
CA SER A 162 -4.18 5.76 0.33
C SER A 162 -4.33 5.55 -1.19
N ALA A 163 -5.46 4.99 -1.63
CA ALA A 163 -5.77 4.84 -3.05
C ALA A 163 -5.79 6.20 -3.76
N VAL A 164 -6.52 7.17 -3.18
CA VAL A 164 -6.61 8.53 -3.70
C VAL A 164 -5.25 9.23 -3.62
N PHE A 165 -4.53 9.09 -2.50
CA PHE A 165 -3.22 9.68 -2.31
C PHE A 165 -2.21 9.20 -3.36
N CYS A 166 -2.14 7.91 -3.64
CA CYS A 166 -1.20 7.35 -4.62
C CYS A 166 -1.47 7.89 -6.03
N LEU A 167 -2.73 7.93 -6.46
CA LEU A 167 -3.10 8.49 -7.76
C LEU A 167 -2.82 9.98 -7.84
N ALA A 168 -3.20 10.73 -6.80
CA ALA A 168 -2.94 12.17 -6.71
C ALA A 168 -1.43 12.46 -6.72
N LEU A 169 -0.62 11.66 -6.03
CA LEU A 169 0.84 11.78 -5.99
C LEU A 169 1.46 11.50 -7.37
N ALA A 170 0.98 10.48 -8.09
CA ALA A 170 1.43 10.18 -9.44
C ALA A 170 1.18 11.37 -10.38
N VAL A 171 -0.04 11.91 -10.37
CA VAL A 171 -0.43 13.08 -11.16
C VAL A 171 0.35 14.34 -10.74
N PHE A 172 0.53 14.54 -9.43
CA PHE A 172 1.30 15.64 -8.88
C PHE A 172 2.74 15.64 -9.40
N PHE A 173 3.41 14.48 -9.39
CA PHE A 173 4.77 14.39 -9.89
C PHE A 173 4.89 14.75 -11.38
N VAL A 174 3.91 14.35 -12.21
CA VAL A 174 3.87 14.73 -13.62
C VAL A 174 3.86 16.25 -13.79
N PHE A 175 2.99 16.96 -13.08
CA PHE A 175 2.86 18.41 -13.23
C PHE A 175 4.02 19.20 -12.62
N ILE A 176 4.62 18.69 -11.55
CA ILE A 176 5.74 19.36 -10.87
C ILE A 176 7.05 19.13 -11.61
N LEU A 177 7.32 17.91 -12.08
CA LEU A 177 8.63 17.53 -12.59
C LEU A 177 8.76 17.67 -14.11
N LEU A 178 7.64 17.71 -14.84
CA LEU A 178 7.62 17.91 -16.29
C LEU A 178 7.10 19.31 -16.64
N ASP A 179 7.78 19.99 -17.57
CA ASP A 179 7.41 21.34 -18.00
C ASP A 179 6.75 21.35 -19.39
N LYS A 180 7.07 20.38 -20.26
CA LYS A 180 6.57 20.34 -21.63
C LYS A 180 5.22 19.61 -21.70
N LYS A 181 4.21 20.24 -22.30
CA LYS A 181 2.88 19.63 -22.51
C LYS A 181 2.94 18.21 -23.10
N LYS A 182 3.78 18.00 -24.13
CA LYS A 182 3.97 16.69 -24.75
C LYS A 182 4.43 15.62 -23.75
N HIS A 183 5.38 15.94 -22.87
CA HIS A 183 5.88 15.02 -21.84
C HIS A 183 4.81 14.71 -20.78
N CYS A 184 4.06 15.74 -20.35
CA CYS A 184 2.97 15.55 -19.39
C CYS A 184 1.89 14.62 -19.95
N ILE A 185 1.47 14.83 -21.20
CA ILE A 185 0.44 13.99 -21.85
C ILE A 185 0.92 12.55 -21.94
N THR A 186 2.17 12.30 -22.34
CA THR A 186 2.70 10.92 -22.40
C THR A 186 2.74 10.26 -21.03
N ALA A 187 3.19 10.97 -19.99
CA ALA A 187 3.23 10.40 -18.63
C ALA A 187 1.83 10.11 -18.09
N LEU A 188 0.84 11.00 -18.32
CA LEU A 188 -0.55 10.77 -17.95
C LEU A 188 -1.18 9.60 -18.72
N ALA A 189 -0.85 9.43 -20.00
CA ALA A 189 -1.30 8.29 -20.79
C ALA A 189 -0.76 6.97 -20.22
N ILE A 190 0.49 6.95 -19.74
CA ILE A 190 1.07 5.77 -19.08
C ILE A 190 0.36 5.48 -17.75
N ILE A 191 0.11 6.51 -16.93
CA ILE A 191 -0.67 6.37 -15.68
C ILE A 191 -2.05 5.75 -15.99
N ALA A 192 -2.77 6.31 -16.96
CA ALA A 192 -4.09 5.82 -17.35
C ALA A 192 -4.04 4.38 -17.89
N ALA A 193 -3.06 4.06 -18.74
CA ALA A 193 -2.90 2.72 -19.29
C ALA A 193 -2.59 1.68 -18.21
N VAL A 194 -1.68 1.99 -17.28
CA VAL A 194 -1.37 1.11 -16.14
C VAL A 194 -2.59 0.96 -15.24
N PHE A 195 -3.27 2.06 -14.92
CA PHE A 195 -4.47 2.03 -14.09
C PHE A 195 -5.56 1.13 -14.71
N ILE A 196 -5.88 1.33 -15.99
CA ILE A 196 -6.86 0.51 -16.73
C ILE A 196 -6.41 -0.94 -16.81
N ALA A 197 -5.15 -1.21 -17.15
CA ALA A 197 -4.64 -2.56 -17.27
C ALA A 197 -4.69 -3.30 -15.92
N VAL A 198 -4.18 -2.69 -14.86
CA VAL A 198 -4.23 -3.29 -13.52
C VAL A 198 -5.68 -3.50 -13.12
N PHE A 199 -6.55 -2.51 -13.29
CA PHE A 199 -7.97 -2.65 -12.95
C PHE A 199 -8.67 -3.77 -13.73
N ALA A 200 -8.32 -3.98 -15.00
CA ALA A 200 -8.89 -5.03 -15.84
C ALA A 200 -8.31 -6.43 -15.57
N PHE A 201 -7.02 -6.53 -15.21
CA PHE A 201 -6.30 -7.81 -15.10
C PHE A 201 -6.11 -8.32 -13.68
N THR A 202 -6.12 -7.44 -12.68
CA THR A 202 -6.30 -7.92 -11.31
C THR A 202 -7.77 -8.33 -11.22
N LYS A 203 -8.08 -9.58 -10.95
CA LYS A 203 -9.45 -9.96 -10.59
C LYS A 203 -9.70 -9.49 -9.16
N ILE A 204 -10.88 -8.98 -8.88
CA ILE A 204 -11.28 -8.93 -7.47
C ILE A 204 -11.45 -10.40 -7.12
N ASP A 205 -10.71 -10.87 -6.12
CA ASP A 205 -10.84 -12.26 -5.68
C ASP A 205 -12.30 -12.42 -5.25
N ASP A 206 -13.08 -13.01 -6.16
CA ASP A 206 -14.44 -13.45 -5.94
C ASP A 206 -14.46 -14.66 -5.02
N THR A 207 -13.28 -15.16 -4.63
CA THR A 207 -13.07 -16.29 -3.75
C THR A 207 -12.52 -15.86 -2.40
N MET A 208 -13.16 -16.29 -1.32
CA MET A 208 -12.68 -16.18 0.04
C MET A 208 -12.35 -17.58 0.59
N GLU A 209 -11.21 -17.71 1.25
CA GLU A 209 -10.80 -18.94 1.93
C GLU A 209 -10.86 -18.76 3.45
N MET A 210 -11.36 -19.76 4.16
CA MET A 210 -11.35 -19.81 5.63
C MET A 210 -11.09 -21.24 6.12
N TYR A 211 -10.54 -21.37 7.32
CA TYR A 211 -10.29 -22.66 7.95
C TYR A 211 -11.19 -22.81 9.18
N LEU A 212 -11.95 -23.90 9.23
CA LEU A 212 -12.70 -24.33 10.40
C LEU A 212 -11.83 -25.21 11.30
N ASP A 213 -12.28 -25.43 12.53
CA ASP A 213 -11.64 -26.34 13.48
C ASP A 213 -11.49 -27.76 12.87
N GLU A 214 -10.51 -28.54 13.31
CA GLU A 214 -10.29 -29.90 12.78
C GLU A 214 -11.57 -30.75 12.89
N GLY A 215 -12.03 -31.29 11.75
CA GLY A 215 -13.25 -32.07 11.70
C GLY A 215 -13.77 -32.26 10.28
N LYS A 216 -14.84 -33.05 10.15
CA LYS A 216 -15.62 -33.12 8.91
C LYS A 216 -16.83 -32.22 9.05
N TRP A 217 -16.86 -31.17 8.23
CA TRP A 217 -17.92 -30.16 8.26
C TRP A 217 -18.90 -30.36 7.11
N THR A 218 -20.14 -29.97 7.35
CA THR A 218 -21.19 -29.78 6.35
C THR A 218 -21.74 -28.37 6.48
N PHE A 219 -22.33 -27.83 5.41
CA PHE A 219 -22.88 -26.48 5.44
C PHE A 219 -24.33 -26.45 4.95
N SER A 220 -25.09 -25.48 5.47
CA SER A 220 -26.37 -25.05 4.94
C SER A 220 -26.36 -23.54 4.78
N ALA A 221 -26.75 -23.05 3.61
CA ALA A 221 -26.92 -21.63 3.34
C ALA A 221 -28.41 -21.31 3.12
N GLU A 222 -28.88 -20.20 3.67
CA GLU A 222 -30.26 -19.73 3.53
C GLU A 222 -30.56 -19.33 2.08
N ASP A 223 -29.68 -18.56 1.46
CA ASP A 223 -29.72 -18.22 0.05
C ASP A 223 -28.43 -18.67 -0.66
N LYS A 224 -28.55 -19.70 -1.50
CA LYS A 224 -27.45 -20.25 -2.32
C LYS A 224 -27.18 -19.45 -3.59
N SER A 225 -28.00 -18.45 -3.92
CA SER A 225 -27.79 -17.59 -5.08
C SER A 225 -26.77 -16.48 -4.83
N VAL A 226 -26.39 -16.27 -3.56
CA VAL A 226 -25.43 -15.23 -3.14
C VAL A 226 -23.98 -15.73 -3.24
N VAL A 227 -23.71 -16.96 -2.81
CA VAL A 227 -22.35 -17.50 -2.69
C VAL A 227 -22.31 -19.02 -2.91
N THR A 228 -21.28 -19.50 -3.61
CA THR A 228 -20.94 -20.93 -3.70
C THR A 228 -20.00 -21.28 -2.57
N VAL A 229 -20.25 -22.36 -1.83
CA VAL A 229 -19.35 -22.83 -0.76
C VAL A 229 -18.86 -24.22 -1.11
N GLU A 230 -17.54 -24.40 -1.10
CA GLU A 230 -16.86 -25.69 -1.25
C GLU A 230 -16.04 -25.97 0.00
N ILE A 231 -16.14 -27.21 0.53
CA ILE A 231 -15.32 -27.67 1.66
C ILE A 231 -14.28 -28.64 1.11
N VAL A 232 -13.04 -28.19 1.05
CA VAL A 232 -11.86 -28.93 0.63
C VAL A 232 -11.18 -29.54 1.86
N GLU A 233 -10.70 -30.78 1.76
CA GLU A 233 -9.89 -31.42 2.83
C GLU A 233 -10.53 -31.48 4.24
N GLY A 234 -11.86 -31.33 4.33
CA GLY A 234 -12.65 -31.55 5.56
C GLY A 234 -12.93 -30.29 6.38
N ASN A 235 -11.99 -29.35 6.46
CA ASN A 235 -12.12 -28.10 7.23
C ASN A 235 -11.65 -26.83 6.49
N HIS A 236 -11.12 -26.95 5.26
CA HIS A 236 -10.80 -25.78 4.43
C HIS A 236 -12.05 -25.41 3.63
N VAL A 237 -12.55 -24.18 3.80
CA VAL A 237 -13.76 -23.70 3.14
C VAL A 237 -13.37 -22.62 2.15
N THR A 238 -13.78 -22.81 0.90
CA THR A 238 -13.66 -21.82 -0.17
C THR A 238 -15.05 -21.32 -0.52
N MET A 239 -15.24 -20.00 -0.53
CA MET A 239 -16.50 -19.34 -0.87
C MET A 239 -16.32 -18.52 -2.14
N SER A 240 -17.22 -18.61 -3.12
CA SER A 240 -17.18 -17.82 -4.36
C SER A 240 -18.43 -16.96 -4.53
N ALA A 241 -18.27 -15.65 -4.76
CA ALA A 241 -19.37 -14.72 -4.95
C ALA A 241 -20.15 -15.04 -6.23
N ILE A 242 -21.48 -15.07 -6.15
CA ILE A 242 -22.36 -15.28 -7.31
C ILE A 242 -23.15 -13.99 -7.59
N HIS A 243 -23.87 -13.48 -6.59
CA HIS A 243 -24.71 -12.28 -6.69
C HIS A 243 -24.62 -11.43 -5.42
N ASP A 244 -24.78 -10.13 -5.59
CA ASP A 244 -24.90 -9.18 -4.49
C ASP A 244 -26.09 -9.53 -3.59
N GLY A 245 -25.84 -9.61 -2.29
CA GLY A 245 -26.84 -10.01 -1.32
C GLY A 245 -26.21 -10.41 0.01
N THR A 246 -27.06 -10.75 0.97
CA THR A 246 -26.63 -11.25 2.28
C THR A 246 -27.28 -12.61 2.50
N THR A 247 -26.51 -13.60 2.95
CA THR A 247 -26.96 -14.96 3.20
C THR A 247 -26.38 -15.46 4.52
N PHE A 248 -27.17 -16.20 5.29
CA PHE A 248 -26.68 -16.89 6.48
C PHE A 248 -26.12 -18.26 6.09
N ILE A 249 -24.93 -18.57 6.60
CA ILE A 249 -24.29 -19.87 6.41
C ILE A 249 -24.03 -20.49 7.77
N ARG A 250 -24.57 -21.70 7.95
CA ARG A 250 -24.34 -22.53 9.13
C ARG A 250 -23.45 -23.70 8.75
N PHE A 251 -22.36 -23.86 9.49
CA PHE A 251 -21.48 -25.02 9.42
C PHE A 251 -21.74 -25.92 10.63
N GLU A 252 -21.90 -27.22 10.39
CA GLU A 252 -22.09 -28.23 11.42
C GLU A 252 -21.06 -29.35 11.21
N ASN A 253 -20.36 -29.73 12.29
CA ASN A 253 -19.42 -30.84 12.27
C ASN A 253 -20.06 -32.15 12.78
N THR A 254 -19.42 -33.27 12.50
CA THR A 254 -19.87 -34.60 12.99
C THR A 254 -19.91 -34.76 14.51
N ALA A 255 -19.31 -33.83 15.27
CA ALA A 255 -19.32 -33.79 16.73
C ALA A 255 -20.45 -32.91 17.30
N GLY A 256 -21.29 -32.31 16.45
CA GLY A 256 -22.41 -31.45 16.86
C GLY A 256 -22.00 -30.01 17.22
N VAL A 257 -20.79 -29.58 16.84
CA VAL A 257 -20.36 -28.17 16.95
C VAL A 257 -20.91 -27.41 15.76
N GLU A 258 -21.47 -26.24 16.04
CA GLU A 258 -22.05 -25.35 15.05
C GLU A 258 -21.30 -24.02 14.99
N ARG A 259 -21.14 -23.48 13.79
CA ARG A 259 -20.61 -22.14 13.55
C ARG A 259 -21.52 -21.41 12.59
N ASN A 260 -22.07 -20.28 13.03
CA ASN A 260 -22.94 -19.46 12.21
C ASN A 260 -22.22 -18.20 11.72
N TYR A 261 -22.39 -17.91 10.43
CA TYR A 261 -21.80 -16.76 9.79
C TYR A 261 -22.84 -16.00 8.96
N LEU A 262 -22.78 -14.67 9.02
CA LEU A 262 -23.46 -13.79 8.10
C LEU A 262 -22.50 -13.52 6.94
N VAL A 263 -22.88 -13.94 5.74
CA VAL A 263 -22.07 -13.69 4.54
C VAL A 263 -22.72 -12.61 3.72
N THR A 264 -22.02 -11.49 3.53
CA THR A 264 -22.46 -10.40 2.67
C THR A 264 -21.61 -10.39 1.41
N VAL A 265 -22.24 -10.31 0.25
CA VAL A 265 -21.60 -10.13 -1.05
C VAL A 265 -22.00 -8.77 -1.59
N SER A 266 -21.00 -7.95 -1.91
CA SER A 266 -21.21 -6.66 -2.58
C SER A 266 -20.23 -6.52 -3.73
N GLY A 267 -20.77 -6.50 -4.95
CA GLY A 267 -20.04 -6.66 -6.19
C GLY A 267 -19.38 -8.04 -6.28
N VAL A 268 -18.14 -8.10 -5.84
CA VAL A 268 -17.24 -9.26 -5.96
C VAL A 268 -16.49 -9.51 -4.65
N SER A 269 -16.72 -8.68 -3.64
CA SER A 269 -16.18 -8.86 -2.29
C SER A 269 -17.13 -9.74 -1.47
N ILE A 270 -16.57 -10.72 -0.79
CA ILE A 270 -17.27 -11.53 0.23
C ILE A 270 -16.82 -11.05 1.60
N TRP A 271 -17.79 -10.87 2.49
CA TRP A 271 -17.61 -10.46 3.88
C TRP A 271 -18.24 -11.50 4.78
N ILE A 272 -17.57 -11.87 5.86
CA ILE A 272 -18.07 -12.87 6.79
C ILE A 272 -18.02 -12.31 8.20
N ASP A 273 -19.18 -12.20 8.84
CA ASP A 273 -19.30 -11.87 10.25
C ASP A 273 -19.71 -13.13 11.02
N ALA A 274 -18.92 -13.53 12.02
CA ALA A 274 -19.31 -14.59 12.93
C ALA A 274 -20.46 -14.11 13.82
N ILE A 275 -21.51 -14.92 13.92
CA ILE A 275 -22.72 -14.56 14.70
C ILE A 275 -22.64 -15.15 16.12
N ASP A 276 -21.72 -16.09 16.34
CA ASP A 276 -21.55 -16.77 17.62
C ASP A 276 -20.25 -16.32 18.32
N GLU A 277 -20.36 -15.30 19.17
CA GLU A 277 -19.51 -15.12 20.35
C GLU A 277 -20.41 -14.87 21.57
N ASP A 278 -20.68 -15.94 22.32
CA ASP A 278 -20.92 -15.93 23.77
C ASP A 278 -19.94 -16.93 24.42
#